data_AF-A0A844X6M7-F1
#
_entry.id   AF-A0A844X6M7-F1
#
_cell.length_a   1.000
_cell.length_b   1.000
_cell.length_c   1.000
_cell.angle_alpha   90.00
_cell.angle_beta   90.00
_cell.angle_gamma   90.00
#
_symmetry.space_group_name_H-M   'P 1'
#
loop_
_entity.id
_entity.type
_entity.pdbx_description
1 polymer ?
#
loop_
_entity_poly.entity_id
_entity_poly.type
_entity_poly.pdbx_seq_one_letter_code
_entity_poly.pdbx_strand_id
1 'polypeptide(L)'
;MAISENIKTYRVYVLKQRKGGSEILAETRTNTVSFEIAKTAFWQLYNQQYDSKHLLLMTCNSKKINVYRYQSKMGDDCYLSKDAELNNE
;
A
#
# COMPACT_ATOMS: atom_id res chain seq x y z
N MET A 1 2.71 -11.45 -33.59
CA MET A 1 2.17 -11.86 -32.28
C MET A 1 2.67 -10.86 -31.26
N ALA A 2 1.81 -9.97 -30.77
CA ALA A 2 2.21 -9.00 -29.75
C ALA A 2 2.29 -9.74 -28.41
N ILE A 3 3.49 -9.85 -27.87
CA ILE A 3 3.72 -10.27 -26.49
C ILE A 3 3.12 -9.14 -25.67
N SER A 4 1.94 -9.37 -25.09
CA SER A 4 1.41 -8.45 -24.10
C SER A 4 2.36 -8.57 -22.90
N GLU A 5 3.42 -7.77 -22.89
CA GLU A 5 4.28 -7.63 -21.72
C GLU A 5 3.34 -7.36 -20.55
N ASN A 6 3.39 -8.21 -19.55
CA ASN A 6 2.55 -8.11 -18.37
C ASN A 6 3.09 -6.93 -17.54
N ILE A 7 2.83 -5.70 -18.01
CA ILE A 7 3.36 -4.47 -17.43
C ILE A 7 2.80 -4.39 -16.02
N LYS A 8 3.67 -4.67 -15.04
CA LYS A 8 3.33 -4.57 -13.62
C LYS A 8 2.82 -3.17 -13.35
N THR A 9 1.62 -3.11 -12.79
CA THR A 9 0.99 -1.85 -12.39
C THR A 9 0.88 -1.83 -10.87
N TYR A 10 1.64 -0.96 -10.24
CA TYR A 10 1.65 -0.73 -8.81
C TYR A 10 0.67 0.37 -8.42
N ARG A 11 -0.09 0.13 -7.35
CA ARG A 11 -0.97 1.14 -6.75
C ARG A 11 -0.72 1.20 -5.25
N VAL A 12 -0.63 2.41 -4.73
CA VAL A 12 -0.49 2.69 -3.30
C VAL A 12 -1.66 3.57 -2.89
N TYR A 13 -2.29 3.27 -1.76
CA TYR A 13 -3.37 4.09 -1.22
C TYR A 13 -3.61 3.77 0.27
N VAL A 14 -4.16 4.74 0.98
CA VAL A 14 -4.69 4.56 2.33
C VAL A 14 -6.19 4.27 2.23
N LEU A 15 -6.66 3.34 3.04
CA LEU A 15 -8.08 3.12 3.25
C LEU A 15 -8.45 3.29 4.72
N LYS A 16 -9.66 3.77 4.97
CA LYS A 16 -10.26 3.94 6.29
C LYS A 16 -11.31 2.86 6.52
N GLN A 17 -11.16 2.10 7.59
CA GLN A 17 -12.12 1.10 8.02
C GLN A 17 -13.30 1.77 8.73
N ARG A 18 -14.52 1.46 8.29
CA ARG A 18 -15.78 1.97 8.84
C ARG A 18 -16.77 0.84 9.08
N LYS A 19 -17.79 1.08 9.92
CA LYS A 19 -18.90 0.14 10.08
C LYS A 19 -19.60 -0.01 8.73
N GLY A 20 -19.50 -1.20 8.12
CA GLY A 20 -20.05 -1.48 6.78
C GLY A 20 -19.04 -1.49 5.63
N GLY A 21 -17.73 -1.35 5.88
CA GLY A 21 -16.72 -1.59 4.86
C GLY A 21 -15.43 -0.78 5.01
N SER A 22 -14.72 -0.62 3.89
CA SER A 22 -13.52 0.21 3.80
C SER A 22 -13.73 1.29 2.75
N GLU A 23 -13.23 2.49 3.01
CA GLU A 23 -13.27 3.62 2.09
C GLU A 23 -11.84 3.96 1.70
N ILE A 24 -11.56 4.10 0.39
CA ILE A 24 -10.24 4.50 -0.09
C ILE A 24 -10.16 6.02 -0.02
N LEU A 25 -9.09 6.55 0.58
CA LEU A 25 -8.76 7.96 0.55
C LEU A 25 -8.21 8.30 -0.85
N ALA A 26 -9.07 8.79 -1.73
CA ALA A 26 -8.77 8.98 -3.15
C ALA A 26 -7.55 9.90 -3.38
N GLU A 27 -7.35 10.87 -2.51
CA GLU A 27 -6.22 11.80 -2.51
C GLU A 27 -4.87 11.12 -2.27
N THR A 28 -4.86 9.94 -1.66
CA THR A 28 -3.63 9.16 -1.40
C THR A 28 -3.29 8.18 -2.51
N ARG A 29 -4.15 8.05 -3.52
CA ARG A 29 -4.05 7.00 -4.53
C ARG A 29 -2.97 7.31 -5.56
N THR A 30 -2.01 6.42 -5.68
CA THR A 30 -1.00 6.39 -6.75
C THR A 30 -1.31 5.28 -7.75
N ASN A 31 -0.89 5.47 -9.01
CA ASN A 31 -0.87 4.45 -10.05
C ASN A 31 0.40 4.62 -10.88
N THR A 32 1.27 3.60 -10.91
CA THR A 32 2.58 3.67 -11.57
C THR A 32 3.03 2.29 -12.04
N VAL A 33 3.86 2.24 -13.07
CA VAL A 33 4.52 1.00 -13.54
C VAL A 33 5.89 0.78 -12.87
N SER A 34 6.39 1.78 -12.13
CA SER A 34 7.68 1.70 -11.44
C SER A 34 7.51 1.35 -9.96
N PHE A 35 8.14 0.25 -9.55
CA PHE A 35 8.19 -0.16 -8.14
C PHE A 35 8.84 0.91 -7.26
N GLU A 36 9.92 1.55 -7.72
CA GLU A 36 10.63 2.58 -6.92
C GLU A 36 9.74 3.79 -6.63
N ILE A 37 8.90 4.19 -7.59
CA ILE A 37 7.90 5.25 -7.39
C ILE A 37 6.85 4.79 -6.37
N ALA A 38 6.36 3.55 -6.47
CA ALA A 38 5.41 3.00 -5.52
C ALA A 38 6.01 2.89 -4.10
N LYS A 39 7.25 2.42 -3.98
CA LYS A 39 8.01 2.35 -2.71
C LYS A 39 8.14 3.72 -2.07
N THR A 40 8.52 4.73 -2.85
CA THR A 40 8.62 6.11 -2.36
C THR A 40 7.26 6.62 -1.88
N ALA A 41 6.19 6.43 -2.65
CA ALA A 41 4.84 6.82 -2.27
C ALA A 41 4.35 6.10 -1.00
N PHE A 42 4.67 4.81 -0.86
CA PHE A 42 4.34 4.02 0.32
C PHE A 42 5.02 4.59 1.57
N TRP A 43 6.32 4.87 1.52
CA TRP A 43 7.02 5.44 2.67
C TRP A 43 6.60 6.88 2.97
N GLN A 44 6.23 7.67 1.96
CA GLN A 44 5.65 8.99 2.17
C GLN A 44 4.32 8.91 2.93
N LEU A 45 3.44 7.96 2.55
CA LEU A 45 2.17 7.74 3.23
C LEU A 45 2.36 7.10 4.61
N TYR A 46 3.30 6.17 4.76
CA TYR A 46 3.63 5.50 6.02
C TYR A 46 3.93 6.51 7.14
N ASN A 47 4.59 7.62 6.80
CA ASN A 47 4.96 8.66 7.76
C ASN A 47 3.84 9.69 8.03
N GLN A 48 2.68 9.56 7.39
CA GLN A 48 1.51 10.40 7.68
C GLN A 48 0.84 10.00 9.01
N GLN A 49 0.16 10.96 9.62
CA GLN A 49 -0.56 10.73 10.87
C GLN A 49 -1.98 10.24 10.60
N TYR A 50 -2.19 8.94 10.78
CA TYR A 50 -3.51 8.32 10.77
C TYR A 50 -3.76 7.49 12.04
N ASP A 51 -5.04 7.21 12.34
CA ASP A 51 -5.45 6.36 13.46
C ASP A 51 -5.44 4.87 13.09
N SER A 52 -5.66 4.00 14.08
CA SER A 52 -5.69 2.54 13.92
C SER A 52 -6.79 1.98 13.01
N LYS A 53 -7.73 2.83 12.55
CA LYS A 53 -8.74 2.46 11.55
C LYS A 53 -8.22 2.59 10.13
N HIS A 54 -7.03 3.15 9.92
CA HIS A 54 -6.45 3.30 8.59
C HIS A 54 -5.53 2.13 8.27
N LEU A 55 -5.54 1.72 7.01
CA LEU A 55 -4.62 0.75 6.43
C LEU A 55 -3.95 1.38 5.21
N LEU A 56 -2.63 1.32 5.17
CA LEU A 56 -1.85 1.59 3.98
C LEU A 56 -1.69 0.29 3.19
N LEU A 57 -2.04 0.32 1.91
CA LEU A 57 -1.87 -0.81 1.00
C LEU A 57 -1.02 -0.45 -0.20
N MET A 58 -0.18 -1.40 -0.59
CA MET A 58 0.44 -1.48 -1.90
C MET A 58 -0.06 -2.73 -2.62
N THR A 59 -0.42 -2.57 -3.88
CA THR A 59 -0.84 -3.66 -4.77
C THR A 59 -0.01 -3.65 -6.05
N CYS A 60 0.22 -4.84 -6.63
CA CYS A 60 0.73 -5.02 -7.99
C CYS A 60 -0.30 -5.84 -8.76
N ASN A 61 -0.72 -5.37 -9.93
CA ASN A 61 -1.71 -6.06 -10.78
C ASN A 61 -2.97 -6.51 -10.03
N SER A 62 -3.41 -5.70 -9.06
CA SER A 62 -4.57 -5.95 -8.16
C SER A 62 -4.35 -6.96 -7.04
N LYS A 63 -3.17 -7.57 -6.93
CA LYS A 63 -2.77 -8.39 -5.79
C LYS A 63 -2.12 -7.51 -4.71
N LYS A 64 -2.49 -7.73 -3.44
CA LYS A 64 -1.87 -7.04 -2.31
C LYS A 64 -0.47 -7.59 -2.08
N ILE A 65 0.52 -6.70 -2.02
CA ILE A 65 1.93 -7.07 -1.81
C ILE A 65 2.49 -6.52 -0.51
N ASN A 66 2.05 -5.33 -0.08
CA ASN A 66 2.40 -4.78 1.22
C ASN A 66 1.15 -4.20 1.89
N VAL A 67 1.00 -4.46 3.19
CA VAL A 67 -0.11 -3.96 4.00
C VAL A 67 0.46 -3.50 5.33
N TYR A 68 0.08 -2.29 5.74
CA TYR A 68 0.45 -1.72 7.03
C TYR A 68 -0.78 -1.12 7.70
N ARG A 69 -1.00 -1.44 8.97
CA ARG A 69 -2.01 -0.80 9.81
C ARG A 69 -1.35 0.29 10.63
N TYR A 70 -1.88 1.51 10.54
CA TYR A 70 -1.37 2.61 11.36
C TYR A 70 -1.53 2.29 12.84
N GLN A 71 -0.52 2.68 13.63
CA GLN A 71 -0.44 2.38 15.07
C GLN A 71 -0.35 0.88 15.42
N SER A 72 -0.16 -0.01 14.44
CA SER A 72 0.19 -1.40 14.71
C SER A 72 1.56 -1.50 15.37
N LYS A 73 1.76 -2.59 16.10
CA LYS A 73 2.99 -2.86 16.86
C LYS A 73 3.62 -4.16 16.39
N MET A 74 4.90 -4.32 16.70
CA MET A 74 5.62 -5.56 16.45
C MET A 74 4.86 -6.75 17.05
N GLY A 75 4.48 -7.71 16.20
CA GLY A 75 3.63 -8.84 16.56
C GLY A 75 2.22 -8.79 15.98
N ASP A 76 1.75 -7.63 15.51
CA ASP A 76 0.47 -7.55 14.79
C ASP A 76 0.62 -8.04 13.34
N ASP A 77 -0.41 -8.71 12.80
CA ASP A 77 -0.40 -9.25 11.43
C ASP A 77 -0.17 -8.20 10.33
N CYS A 78 -0.56 -6.94 10.60
CA CYS A 78 -0.42 -5.82 9.67
C CYS A 78 0.66 -4.83 10.12
N TYR A 79 1.61 -5.27 10.94
CA TYR A 79 2.77 -4.47 11.30
C TYR A 79 3.85 -4.57 10.22
N LEU A 80 4.45 -3.42 9.91
CA LEU A 80 5.57 -3.33 8.99
C LEU A 80 6.59 -2.37 9.61
N SER A 81 7.84 -2.81 9.78
CA SER A 81 8.91 -1.98 10.33
C SER A 81 9.30 -0.89 9.32
N LYS A 82 9.77 0.28 9.80
CA LYS A 82 10.27 1.36 8.93
C LYS A 82 11.44 0.94 8.04
N ASP A 83 12.22 -0.04 8.50
CA ASP A 83 13.37 -0.59 7.79
C ASP A 83 13.04 -1.90 7.05
N ALA A 84 11.75 -2.28 7.01
CA ALA A 84 11.33 -3.49 6.32
C ALA A 84 11.53 -3.35 4.81
N GLU A 85 12.02 -4.40 4.18
CA GLU A 85 12.07 -4.48 2.74
C GLU A 85 10.65 -4.69 2.19
N LEU A 86 10.20 -3.79 1.31
CA LEU A 86 8.89 -3.92 0.68
C LEU A 86 8.94 -4.97 -0.41
N ASN A 87 7.94 -5.85 -0.43
CA ASN A 87 7.75 -6.82 -1.50
C ASN A 87 7.41 -6.08 -2.82
N ASN A 88 7.97 -6.52 -3.94
CA ASN A 88 7.79 -5.94 -5.28
C ASN A 88 7.05 -6.86 -6.28
N GLU A 89 6.49 -7.97 -5.78
CA GLU A 89 6.14 -9.22 -6.50
C GLU A 89 7.29 -10.01 -7.09
#